data_AF-A0A8T6S096-F1
#
_entry.id   AF-A0A8T6S096-F1
#
_cell.length_a   1.000
_cell.length_b   1.000
_cell.length_c   1.000
_cell.angle_alpha   90.00
_cell.angle_beta   90.00
_cell.angle_gamma   90.00
#
_symmetry.space_group_name_H-M   'P 1'
#
loop_
_entity.id
_entity.type
_entity.pdbx_description
1 polymer ?
#
loop_
_entity_poly.entity_id
_entity_poly.type
_entity_poly.pdbx_seq_one_letter_code
_entity_poly.pdbx_strand_id
1 'polypeptide(L)'
;KNKKDRAKRKYDPFSEDFEEQLERDITERIHTKLSKKLGGRDNAVMTRLSDEDLGKLDALVELEVFRSRSEAVAFFVREGMKVREDLFASVMPTVDRIRELKEQAKRSLEQEPQVPDGPDENDRNE
;
A
#
# COMPACT_ATOMS: atom_id res chain seq x y z
N LYS A 1 -24.09 -41.88 13.11
CA LYS A 1 -24.09 -40.40 12.97
C LYS A 1 -22.66 -39.90 13.18
N ASN A 2 -22.07 -39.26 12.17
CA ASN A 2 -20.63 -39.10 12.01
C ASN A 2 -20.10 -37.88 12.81
N LYS A 3 -18.96 -38.03 13.50
CA LYS A 3 -18.36 -36.99 14.36
C LYS A 3 -17.81 -35.77 13.60
N LYS A 4 -17.85 -35.77 12.26
CA LYS A 4 -17.31 -34.70 11.40
C LYS A 4 -18.26 -33.51 11.18
N ASP A 5 -19.53 -33.63 11.58
CA ASP A 5 -20.55 -32.59 11.27
C ASP A 5 -20.65 -31.47 12.32
N ARG A 6 -19.93 -31.57 13.46
CA ARG A 6 -20.01 -30.58 14.55
C ARG A 6 -19.01 -29.42 14.46
N ALA A 7 -18.09 -29.42 13.50
CA ALA A 7 -17.02 -28.43 13.43
C ALA A 7 -17.32 -27.19 12.56
N LYS A 8 -18.57 -26.97 12.12
CA LYS A 8 -18.88 -25.90 11.16
C LYS A 8 -20.15 -25.12 11.52
N ARG A 9 -20.05 -24.29 12.55
CA ARG A 9 -20.69 -22.96 12.60
C ARG A 9 -20.15 -22.25 13.83
N LYS A 10 -19.23 -21.30 13.63
CA LYS A 10 -18.70 -20.44 14.70
C LYS A 10 -19.79 -19.54 15.29
N TYR A 11 -20.88 -19.33 14.52
CA TYR A 11 -22.05 -18.53 14.85
C TYR A 11 -23.33 -19.27 14.45
N ASP A 12 -24.41 -19.09 15.22
CA ASP A 12 -25.75 -19.54 14.85
C ASP A 12 -26.49 -18.40 14.12
N PRO A 13 -26.76 -18.50 12.81
CA PRO A 13 -27.42 -17.43 12.03
C PRO A 13 -28.87 -17.15 12.44
N PHE A 14 -29.42 -17.88 13.41
CA PHE A 14 -30.78 -17.69 13.94
C PHE A 14 -30.81 -17.26 15.41
N SER A 15 -29.67 -16.99 16.05
CA SER A 15 -29.67 -16.42 17.40
C SER A 15 -30.00 -14.93 17.38
N GLU A 16 -30.72 -14.44 18.40
CA GLU A 16 -31.04 -13.00 18.55
C GLU A 16 -29.78 -12.12 18.50
N ASP A 17 -28.65 -12.61 19.02
CA ASP A 17 -27.39 -11.86 19.08
C ASP A 17 -26.46 -12.14 17.88
N PHE A 18 -26.95 -12.76 16.80
CA PHE A 18 -26.10 -13.17 15.66
C PHE A 18 -25.42 -11.96 15.01
N GLU A 19 -26.18 -10.90 14.78
CA GLU A 19 -25.69 -9.66 14.17
C GLU A 19 -24.64 -9.01 15.08
N GLU A 20 -24.92 -8.89 16.38
CA GLU A 20 -24.00 -8.31 17.37
C GLU A 20 -22.69 -9.12 17.48
N GLN A 21 -22.77 -10.45 17.45
CA GLN A 21 -21.62 -11.34 17.50
C GLN A 21 -20.76 -11.27 16.22
N LEU A 22 -21.41 -11.15 15.06
CA LEU A 22 -20.74 -11.02 13.77
C LEU A 22 -20.04 -9.66 13.66
N GLU A 23 -20.72 -8.59 14.05
CA GLU A 23 -20.17 -7.23 14.09
C GLU A 23 -18.96 -7.17 15.02
N ARG A 24 -19.05 -7.72 16.23
CA ARG A 24 -17.90 -7.81 17.16
C ARG A 24 -16.69 -8.51 16.55
N ASP A 25 -16.87 -9.68 15.94
CA ASP A 25 -15.73 -10.45 15.38
C ASP A 25 -15.12 -9.75 14.15
N ILE A 26 -15.94 -9.10 13.32
CA ILE A 26 -15.48 -8.29 12.19
C ILE A 26 -14.67 -7.10 12.72
N THR A 27 -15.23 -6.33 13.65
CA THR A 27 -14.58 -5.15 14.25
C THR A 27 -13.28 -5.52 14.97
N GLU A 28 -13.28 -6.59 15.77
CA GLU A 28 -12.09 -7.03 16.51
C GLU A 28 -10.96 -7.49 15.56
N ARG A 29 -11.31 -8.21 14.49
CA ARG A 29 -10.35 -8.65 13.46
C ARG A 29 -9.79 -7.49 12.65
N ILE A 30 -10.61 -6.49 12.35
CA ILE A 30 -10.20 -5.28 11.64
C ILE A 30 -9.26 -4.46 12.55
N HIS A 31 -9.70 -4.15 13.77
CA HIS A 31 -8.92 -3.36 14.75
C HIS A 31 -7.56 -3.98 15.05
N THR A 32 -7.49 -5.30 15.26
CA THR A 32 -6.23 -6.02 15.54
C THR A 32 -5.26 -5.98 14.35
N LYS A 33 -5.77 -6.03 13.11
CA LYS A 33 -4.94 -5.97 11.90
C LYS A 33 -4.46 -4.56 11.59
N LEU A 34 -5.27 -3.54 11.89
CA LEU A 34 -4.96 -2.13 11.67
C LEU A 34 -3.91 -1.61 12.65
N SER A 35 -4.17 -1.80 13.96
CA SER A 35 -3.33 -1.30 15.05
C SER A 35 -1.89 -1.82 14.98
N LYS A 36 -1.69 -3.07 14.58
CA LYS A 36 -0.35 -3.69 14.46
C LYS A 36 0.46 -3.20 13.25
N LYS A 37 -0.17 -2.55 12.26
CA LYS A 37 0.36 -2.45 10.90
C LYS A 37 0.50 -1.02 10.37
N LEU A 38 -0.13 -0.04 11.02
CA LEU A 38 -0.12 1.38 10.66
C LEU A 38 0.68 2.26 11.67
N GLY A 39 1.30 1.65 12.70
CA GLY A 39 1.95 2.40 13.79
C GLY A 39 3.31 3.04 13.47
N GLY A 40 3.74 3.12 12.20
CA GLY A 40 5.11 3.47 11.86
C GLY A 40 5.25 4.29 10.59
N ARG A 41 5.15 5.63 10.73
CA ARG A 41 5.47 6.64 9.70
C ARG A 41 4.75 6.44 8.36
N ASP A 42 3.50 6.88 8.30
CA ASP A 42 2.69 6.79 7.09
C ASP A 42 2.96 7.97 6.14
N ASN A 43 3.29 7.66 4.88
CA ASN A 43 3.27 8.63 3.80
C ASN A 43 1.81 9.03 3.55
N ALA A 44 1.48 10.32 3.72
CA ALA A 44 0.15 10.83 3.43
C ALA A 44 -0.02 11.11 1.93
N VAL A 45 -1.12 10.64 1.36
CA VAL A 45 -1.53 10.98 -0.01
C VAL A 45 -2.91 11.62 0.03
N MET A 46 -3.08 12.76 -0.65
CA MET A 46 -4.39 13.34 -0.88
C MET A 46 -5.03 12.67 -2.10
N THR A 47 -6.25 12.19 -1.94
CA THR A 47 -7.00 11.52 -3.02
C THR A 47 -8.39 12.14 -3.16
N ARG A 48 -8.92 12.13 -4.38
CA ARG A 48 -10.31 12.51 -4.63
C ARG A 48 -11.17 11.26 -4.60
N LEU A 49 -12.26 11.32 -3.84
CA LEU A 49 -13.26 10.27 -3.74
C LEU A 49 -14.59 10.82 -4.26
N SER A 50 -15.45 9.93 -4.76
CA SER A 50 -16.83 10.30 -5.03
C SER A 50 -17.58 10.54 -3.71
N ASP A 51 -18.66 11.31 -3.74
CA ASP A 51 -19.52 11.51 -2.57
C ASP A 51 -20.10 10.17 -2.06
N GLU A 52 -20.39 9.25 -2.98
CA GLU A 52 -20.87 7.90 -2.66
C GLU A 52 -19.82 7.10 -1.87
N ASP A 53 -18.58 7.07 -2.34
CA ASP A 53 -17.51 6.34 -1.66
C ASP A 53 -17.18 6.98 -0.31
N LEU A 54 -17.18 8.30 -0.24
CA LEU A 54 -16.96 9.03 1.01
C LEU A 54 -18.05 8.69 2.04
N GLY A 55 -19.32 8.64 1.63
CA GLY A 55 -20.43 8.25 2.49
C GLY A 55 -20.32 6.81 3.02
N LYS A 56 -19.84 5.87 2.19
CA LYS A 56 -19.57 4.49 2.64
C LYS A 56 -18.47 4.44 3.70
N LEU A 57 -17.41 5.23 3.54
CA LEU A 57 -16.32 5.30 4.52
C LEU A 57 -16.80 5.95 5.82
N ASP A 58 -17.64 6.97 5.72
CA ASP A 58 -18.27 7.63 6.88
C ASP A 58 -19.10 6.68 7.71
N ALA A 59 -19.97 5.89 7.08
CA ALA A 59 -20.77 4.89 7.77
C ALA A 59 -19.89 3.90 8.55
N LEU A 60 -18.76 3.48 7.99
CA LEU A 60 -17.84 2.56 8.68
C LEU A 60 -17.08 3.21 9.84
N VAL A 61 -16.91 4.54 9.83
CA VAL A 61 -16.33 5.28 10.96
C VAL A 61 -17.39 5.51 12.04
N GLU A 62 -18.62 5.87 11.65
CA GLU A 62 -19.76 6.04 12.57
C GLU A 62 -20.09 4.76 13.33
N LEU A 63 -19.94 3.60 12.68
CA LEU A 63 -20.11 2.28 13.29
C LEU A 63 -18.87 1.82 14.09
N GLU A 64 -17.88 2.70 14.30
CA GLU A 64 -16.63 2.42 15.03
C GLU A 64 -15.80 1.24 14.47
N VAL A 65 -16.05 0.83 13.23
CA VAL A 65 -15.26 -0.21 12.53
C VAL A 65 -13.85 0.31 12.24
N PHE A 66 -13.74 1.60 11.93
CA PHE A 66 -12.46 2.32 11.77
C PHE A 66 -12.45 3.58 12.63
N ARG A 67 -11.27 3.97 13.11
CA ARG A 67 -11.11 5.19 13.93
C ARG A 67 -11.11 6.47 13.09
N SER A 68 -10.88 6.35 11.78
CA SER A 68 -10.89 7.48 10.84
C SER A 68 -11.11 7.03 9.40
N ARG A 69 -11.56 7.97 8.55
CA ARG A 69 -11.66 7.75 7.10
C ARG A 69 -10.34 7.33 6.49
N SER A 70 -9.23 7.95 6.91
CA SER A 70 -7.89 7.63 6.42
C SER A 70 -7.48 6.20 6.75
N GLU A 71 -7.87 5.69 7.91
CA GLU A 71 -7.64 4.30 8.31
C GLU A 71 -8.47 3.33 7.45
N ALA A 72 -9.74 3.65 7.19
CA ALA A 72 -10.61 2.88 6.30
C ALA A 72 -10.05 2.84 4.86
N VAL A 73 -9.62 3.98 4.32
CA VAL A 73 -8.99 4.05 2.99
C VAL A 73 -7.72 3.22 2.94
N ALA A 74 -6.83 3.36 3.93
CA ALA A 74 -5.60 2.58 3.99
C ALA A 74 -5.86 1.07 4.02
N PHE A 75 -6.90 0.64 4.73
CA PHE A 75 -7.36 -0.75 4.74
C PHE A 75 -7.79 -1.23 3.35
N PHE A 76 -8.72 -0.52 2.71
CA PHE A 76 -9.25 -0.93 1.40
C PHE A 76 -8.21 -0.89 0.29
N VAL A 77 -7.34 0.13 0.26
CA VAL A 77 -6.22 0.20 -0.67
C VAL A 77 -5.32 -1.02 -0.51
N ARG A 78 -5.02 -1.40 0.74
CA ARG A 78 -4.18 -2.56 1.01
C ARG A 78 -4.82 -3.87 0.55
N GLU A 79 -6.10 -4.10 0.87
CA GLU A 79 -6.79 -5.31 0.42
C GLU A 79 -6.88 -5.35 -1.11
N GLY A 80 -7.15 -4.21 -1.76
CA GLY A 80 -7.12 -4.09 -3.22
C GLY A 80 -5.75 -4.42 -3.81
N MET A 81 -4.65 -3.96 -3.18
CA MET A 81 -3.30 -4.30 -3.61
C MET A 81 -2.99 -5.79 -3.49
N LYS A 82 -3.45 -6.47 -2.43
CA LYS A 82 -3.27 -7.93 -2.29
C LYS A 82 -4.05 -8.70 -3.33
N VAL A 83 -5.29 -8.29 -3.62
CA VAL A 83 -6.11 -8.93 -4.66
C VAL A 83 -5.44 -8.82 -6.03
N ARG A 84 -4.65 -7.77 -6.25
CA ARG A 84 -3.93 -7.49 -7.50
C ARG A 84 -2.42 -7.71 -7.40
N GLU A 85 -1.98 -8.58 -6.48
CA GLU A 85 -0.55 -8.85 -6.27
C GLU A 85 0.13 -9.38 -7.55
N ASP A 86 -0.61 -10.15 -8.35
CA ASP A 86 -0.20 -10.64 -9.67
C ASP A 86 0.17 -9.49 -10.63
N LEU A 87 -0.66 -8.45 -10.71
CA LEU A 87 -0.41 -7.27 -11.52
C LEU A 87 0.91 -6.63 -11.10
N PHE A 88 1.09 -6.36 -9.81
CA PHE A 88 2.30 -5.70 -9.31
C PHE A 88 3.54 -6.56 -9.52
N ALA A 89 3.46 -7.86 -9.29
CA ALA A 89 4.55 -8.80 -9.57
C ALA A 89 4.96 -8.77 -11.05
N SER A 90 4.00 -8.59 -11.98
CA SER A 90 4.29 -8.55 -13.41
C SER A 90 4.91 -7.23 -13.89
N VAL A 91 4.55 -6.10 -13.30
CA VAL A 91 4.99 -4.77 -13.79
C VAL A 91 6.21 -4.21 -13.06
N MET A 92 6.39 -4.54 -11.78
CA MET A 92 7.46 -3.96 -10.96
C MET A 92 8.89 -4.20 -11.51
N PRO A 93 9.25 -5.38 -12.02
CA PRO A 93 10.58 -5.61 -12.59
C PRO A 93 10.90 -4.66 -13.77
N THR A 94 9.91 -4.40 -14.61
CA THR A 94 10.04 -3.47 -15.74
C THR A 94 10.19 -2.03 -15.25
N VAL A 95 9.41 -1.64 -14.24
CA VAL A 95 9.53 -0.30 -13.60
C VAL A 95 10.92 -0.10 -13.00
N ASP A 96 11.47 -1.11 -12.34
CA ASP A 96 12.82 -1.03 -11.74
C ASP A 96 13.90 -0.90 -12.81
N ARG A 97 13.78 -1.63 -13.92
CA ARG A 97 14.70 -1.46 -15.05
C ARG A 97 14.61 -0.07 -15.68
N ILE A 98 13.42 0.53 -15.77
CA ILE A 98 13.25 1.91 -16.22
C ILE A 98 13.95 2.89 -15.27
N ARG A 99 13.90 2.66 -13.96
CA ARG A 99 14.59 3.49 -12.96
C ARG A 99 16.10 3.41 -13.14
N GLU A 100 16.66 2.21 -13.29
CA GLU A 100 18.08 2.00 -13.55
C GLU A 100 18.54 2.73 -14.82
N LEU A 101 17.79 2.56 -15.93
CA LEU A 101 18.11 3.22 -17.19
C LEU A 101 18.05 4.75 -17.07
N LYS A 102 17.05 5.30 -16.35
CA LYS A 102 16.98 6.74 -16.07
C LYS A 102 18.17 7.23 -15.27
N GLU A 103 18.65 6.43 -14.32
CA GLU A 103 19.80 6.81 -13.50
C GLU A 103 21.11 6.74 -14.29
N GLN A 104 21.31 5.71 -15.11
CA GLN A 104 22.45 5.62 -16.03
C GLN A 104 22.50 6.82 -16.98
N ALA A 105 21.36 7.19 -17.55
CA ALA A 105 21.25 8.36 -18.44
C ALA A 105 21.63 9.67 -17.72
N LYS A 106 21.20 9.86 -16.47
CA LYS A 106 21.59 11.04 -15.67
C LYS A 106 23.10 11.08 -15.41
N ARG A 107 23.70 9.95 -15.01
CA ARG A 107 25.16 9.87 -14.76
C ARG A 107 25.99 10.17 -16.00
N SER A 108 25.53 9.75 -17.19
CA SER A 108 26.22 10.06 -18.45
C SER A 108 26.24 11.55 -18.79
N LEU A 109 25.28 12.34 -18.29
CA LEU A 109 25.26 13.80 -18.45
C LEU A 109 26.12 14.52 -17.40
N GLU A 110 26.32 13.91 -16.23
CA GLU A 110 27.13 14.45 -15.14
C GLU A 110 28.63 14.22 -15.33
N GLN A 111 29.03 13.31 -16.24
CA GLN A 111 30.42 13.17 -16.66
C GLN A 111 30.75 14.28 -17.67
N GLU A 112 31.27 15.41 -17.19
CA GLU A 112 31.90 16.40 -18.07
C GLU A 112 33.03 15.75 -18.88
N PRO A 113 33.16 16.06 -20.18
CA PRO A 113 34.37 15.73 -20.91
C PRO A 113 35.52 16.46 -20.21
N GLN A 114 36.44 15.69 -19.62
CA GLN A 114 37.77 16.17 -19.27
C GLN A 114 38.37 16.70 -20.58
N VAL A 115 38.31 18.02 -20.78
CA VAL A 115 39.08 18.67 -21.83
C VAL A 115 40.53 18.43 -21.44
N PRO A 116 41.32 17.66 -22.21
CA PRO A 116 42.74 17.55 -21.92
C PRO A 116 43.28 18.97 -21.91
N ASP A 117 43.89 19.40 -20.81
CA ASP A 117 44.63 20.65 -20.76
C ASP A 117 45.51 20.69 -22.01
N GLY A 118 45.27 21.70 -22.85
CA GLY A 118 46.02 21.88 -24.09
C GLY A 118 47.52 21.94 -23.79
N PRO A 119 48.39 21.61 -24.75
CA PRO A 119 49.84 21.57 -24.51
C PRO A 119 50.29 22.89 -23.89
N ASP A 120 50.93 22.78 -22.73
CA ASP A 120 51.47 23.88 -21.95
C ASP A 120 52.34 24.77 -22.86
N GLU A 121 51.98 26.05 -22.97
CA GLU A 121 52.67 27.01 -23.86
C GLU A 121 54.14 27.24 -23.47
N ASN A 122 54.60 26.67 -22.35
CA ASN A 122 56.00 26.75 -21.91
C ASN A 122 56.99 25.83 -22.66
N ASP A 123 56.54 24.89 -23.49
CA ASP A 123 57.44 23.98 -24.24
C ASP A 123 58.00 24.56 -25.56
N ARG A 124 57.79 25.85 -25.85
CA ARG A 124 58.25 26.47 -27.11
C ARG A 124 59.59 27.21 -27.04
N ASN A 125 60.29 27.17 -25.92
CA ASN A 125 61.59 27.83 -25.77
C ASN A 125 62.64 26.90 -25.15
N GLU A 126 63.15 25.94 -25.94
CA GLU A 126 64.50 25.37 -25.78
C GLU A 126 65.31 25.56 -27.06
#